data_AF-A0A3M7CKG8-F1
#
_entry.id   AF-A0A3M7CKG8-F1
#
_cell.length_a   1.000
_cell.length_b   1.000
_cell.length_c   1.000
_cell.angle_alpha   90.00
_cell.angle_beta   90.00
_cell.angle_gamma   90.00
#
_symmetry.space_group_name_H-M   'P 1'
#
loop_
_entity.id
_entity.type
_entity.pdbx_description
1 polymer ?
#
loop_
_entity_poly.entity_id
_entity_poly.type
_entity_poly.pdbx_seq_one_letter_code
_entity_poly.pdbx_strand_id
1 'polypeptide(L)'
;KDPALASKSAKIGQGKAFAQKWVKKDGDSLVSLVDSVEDTTRQLLQHVQTNKTFSDPKQLKDFQKRQLVTTQKVITYSARKGPKWALEMPVEVTDLTADMLANGSWKTANFKPYNFQALGEPQMAGSLHPLGKVREEFRKILFNMGFTEMPTSRFVDTGFWNFDALFVPQQHPARDLQDTFYVSDPPSAGPPGPDPAADAALAEMEKSSFSADPEKTGRANTAKSLNYEQYFDNIRKVHQDGAFGSIGYRYPYADAETKRLVLRTHTTAVSAYCLHRLAADPRPCKYFSIDRVFRNETVDATHLAEFHQVEGVIADYGLTLGGLQAFMEKFFGAMGLTDLKFKPAYNPYTEPSMEIFAYHHGLKKLVEIGNSGMFRPEMLLAMGLPEDLRCYGFGLSLERPTMIKYKISNIRELLGHKVDLGFIESNAAVRLDRE
;
A
#
# COMPACT_ATOMS: atom_id res chain seq x y z
N LYS A 1 -25.69 -42.23 -34.48
CA LYS A 1 -25.51 -41.36 -33.30
C LYS A 1 -26.37 -41.87 -32.16
N ASP A 2 -25.97 -42.98 -31.54
CA ASP A 2 -26.67 -43.52 -30.37
C ASP A 2 -26.37 -42.61 -29.16
N PRO A 3 -27.38 -42.00 -28.51
CA PRO A 3 -27.18 -41.17 -27.33
C PRO A 3 -26.44 -41.88 -26.19
N ALA A 4 -26.57 -43.21 -26.08
CA ALA A 4 -25.91 -44.01 -25.06
C ALA A 4 -24.36 -43.95 -25.20
N LEU A 5 -23.86 -43.83 -26.43
CA LEU A 5 -22.43 -43.71 -26.74
C LEU A 5 -21.86 -42.31 -26.44
N ALA A 6 -22.70 -41.31 -26.19
CA ALA A 6 -22.27 -39.97 -25.80
C ALA A 6 -22.08 -39.81 -24.29
N SER A 7 -22.52 -40.79 -23.48
CA SER A 7 -22.40 -40.77 -22.03
C SER A 7 -20.94 -40.77 -21.55
N LYS A 8 -20.69 -40.19 -20.38
CA LYS A 8 -19.36 -40.12 -19.78
C LYS A 8 -18.76 -41.52 -19.57
N SER A 9 -19.58 -42.49 -19.16
CA SER A 9 -19.19 -43.90 -18.98
C SER A 9 -18.87 -44.59 -20.31
N ALA A 10 -19.67 -44.37 -21.36
CA ALA A 10 -19.41 -44.94 -22.67
C ALA A 10 -18.13 -44.38 -23.30
N LYS A 11 -17.80 -43.10 -23.09
CA LYS A 11 -16.53 -42.52 -23.55
C LYS A 11 -15.30 -43.19 -22.92
N ILE A 12 -15.37 -43.56 -21.65
CA ILE A 12 -14.29 -44.31 -20.95
C ILE A 12 -14.18 -45.73 -21.52
N GLY A 13 -15.31 -46.42 -21.71
CA GLY A 13 -15.36 -47.76 -22.30
C GLY A 13 -14.84 -47.81 -23.74
N GLN A 14 -15.20 -46.83 -24.57
CA GLN A 14 -14.73 -46.70 -25.96
C GLN A 14 -13.21 -46.65 -26.04
N GLY A 15 -12.55 -45.83 -25.21
CA GLY A 15 -11.09 -45.73 -25.19
C GLY A 15 -10.39 -47.07 -24.90
N LYS A 16 -10.98 -47.92 -24.06
CA LYS A 16 -10.45 -49.26 -23.76
C LYS A 16 -10.78 -50.28 -24.85
N ALA A 17 -11.98 -50.23 -25.41
CA ALA A 17 -12.36 -51.09 -26.53
C ALA A 17 -11.48 -50.83 -27.77
N PHE A 18 -11.07 -49.58 -28.01
CA PHE A 18 -10.06 -49.26 -29.04
C PHE A 18 -8.67 -49.82 -28.70
N ALA A 19 -8.21 -49.63 -27.46
CA ALA A 19 -6.88 -50.12 -27.02
C ALA A 19 -6.76 -51.66 -27.08
N GLN A 20 -7.86 -52.37 -26.84
CA GLN A 20 -7.96 -53.84 -26.94
C GLN A 20 -8.34 -54.34 -28.35
N LYS A 21 -8.48 -53.42 -29.32
CA LYS A 21 -8.85 -53.73 -30.71
C LYS A 21 -10.19 -54.47 -30.85
N TRP A 22 -11.12 -54.25 -29.93
CA TRP A 22 -12.49 -54.80 -30.01
C TRP A 22 -13.35 -54.06 -31.03
N VAL A 23 -13.10 -52.76 -31.20
CA VAL A 23 -13.84 -51.90 -32.13
C VAL A 23 -12.89 -50.99 -32.90
N LYS A 24 -13.25 -50.63 -34.13
CA LYS A 24 -12.61 -49.56 -34.91
C LYS A 24 -13.60 -48.46 -35.25
N LYS A 25 -13.08 -47.27 -35.52
CA LYS A 25 -13.86 -46.15 -36.01
C LYS A 25 -13.87 -46.19 -37.54
N ASP A 26 -15.05 -46.17 -38.13
CA ASP A 26 -15.27 -46.09 -39.57
C ASP A 26 -16.21 -44.92 -39.85
N GLY A 27 -15.65 -43.80 -40.30
CA GLY A 27 -16.35 -42.51 -40.36
C GLY A 27 -16.91 -42.09 -38.98
N ASP A 28 -18.22 -41.87 -38.91
CA ASP A 28 -18.95 -41.51 -37.69
C ASP A 28 -19.50 -42.73 -36.91
N SER A 29 -19.16 -43.96 -37.34
CA SER A 29 -19.68 -45.21 -36.77
C SER A 29 -18.57 -46.03 -36.08
N LEU A 30 -18.96 -46.82 -35.07
CA LEU A 30 -18.10 -47.81 -34.42
C LEU A 30 -18.44 -49.20 -34.98
N VAL A 31 -17.42 -49.92 -35.46
CA VAL A 31 -17.57 -51.25 -36.04
C VAL A 31 -16.83 -52.27 -35.18
N SER A 32 -17.48 -53.39 -34.87
CA SER A 32 -16.84 -54.49 -34.13
C SER A 32 -15.74 -55.14 -34.98
N LEU A 33 -14.63 -55.48 -34.36
CA LEU A 33 -13.51 -56.23 -34.96
C LEU A 33 -13.46 -57.68 -34.47
N VAL A 34 -14.28 -58.04 -33.48
CA VAL A 34 -14.32 -59.35 -32.85
C VAL A 34 -15.76 -59.84 -32.75
N ASP A 35 -15.97 -61.15 -32.88
CA ASP A 35 -17.31 -61.76 -32.81
C ASP A 35 -17.83 -61.85 -31.35
N SER A 36 -16.92 -61.91 -30.39
CA SER A 36 -17.24 -61.96 -28.95
C SER A 36 -16.24 -61.18 -28.12
N VAL A 37 -16.72 -60.49 -27.09
CA VAL A 37 -15.90 -59.72 -26.14
C VAL A 37 -15.87 -60.44 -24.80
N GLU A 38 -14.67 -60.69 -24.28
CA GLU A 38 -14.48 -61.21 -22.93
C GLU A 38 -14.06 -60.09 -21.97
N ASP A 39 -14.90 -59.82 -20.96
CA ASP A 39 -14.63 -58.81 -19.94
C ASP A 39 -13.74 -59.35 -18.82
N THR A 40 -12.46 -59.48 -19.16
CA THR A 40 -11.41 -59.89 -18.22
C THR A 40 -11.27 -58.92 -17.03
N THR A 41 -11.58 -57.63 -17.21
CA THR A 41 -11.52 -56.64 -16.11
C THR A 41 -12.57 -56.97 -15.04
N ARG A 42 -13.81 -57.26 -15.44
CA ARG A 42 -14.89 -57.65 -14.52
C ARG A 42 -14.60 -58.96 -13.82
N GLN A 43 -14.15 -59.99 -14.54
CA GLN A 43 -13.80 -61.29 -13.96
C GLN A 43 -12.73 -61.15 -12.88
N LEU A 44 -11.66 -60.37 -13.16
CA LEU A 44 -10.59 -60.11 -12.20
C LEU A 44 -11.08 -59.33 -10.97
N LEU A 45 -11.95 -58.31 -11.15
CA LEU A 45 -12.52 -57.57 -10.03
C LEU A 45 -13.42 -58.44 -9.14
N GLN A 46 -14.21 -59.36 -9.72
CA GLN A 46 -15.03 -60.31 -8.97
C GLN A 46 -14.15 -61.29 -8.16
N HIS A 47 -13.04 -61.75 -8.72
CA HIS A 47 -12.08 -62.58 -8.00
C HIS A 47 -11.44 -61.82 -6.82
N VAL A 48 -11.03 -60.56 -7.04
CA VAL A 48 -10.43 -59.69 -6.01
C VAL A 48 -11.44 -59.35 -4.92
N GLN A 49 -12.73 -59.21 -5.25
CA GLN A 49 -13.78 -58.96 -4.26
C GLN A 49 -13.88 -60.09 -3.23
N THR A 50 -13.74 -61.34 -3.67
CA THR A 50 -13.81 -62.54 -2.83
C THR A 50 -12.49 -62.80 -2.09
N ASN A 51 -11.36 -62.83 -2.80
CA ASN A 51 -10.08 -63.30 -2.24
C ASN A 51 -9.19 -62.19 -1.70
N LYS A 52 -9.58 -60.91 -1.90
CA LYS A 52 -8.83 -59.71 -1.48
C LYS A 52 -7.37 -59.68 -1.98
N THR A 53 -7.06 -60.40 -3.05
CA THR A 53 -5.71 -60.51 -3.62
C THR A 53 -5.75 -60.53 -5.14
N PHE A 54 -4.63 -60.17 -5.77
CA PHE A 54 -4.40 -60.29 -7.22
C PHE A 54 -3.34 -61.38 -7.47
N SER A 55 -3.51 -62.16 -8.54
CA SER A 55 -2.55 -63.20 -8.92
C SER A 55 -1.26 -62.63 -9.53
N ASP A 56 -1.33 -61.49 -10.23
CA ASP A 56 -0.17 -60.78 -10.79
C ASP A 56 0.00 -59.38 -10.15
N PRO A 57 1.16 -59.08 -9.52
CA PRO A 57 1.46 -57.76 -8.95
C PRO A 57 1.37 -56.58 -9.94
N LYS A 58 1.53 -56.81 -11.25
CA LYS A 58 1.38 -55.75 -12.27
C LYS A 58 -0.08 -55.31 -12.45
N GLN A 59 -1.03 -56.20 -12.22
CA GLN A 59 -2.47 -55.90 -12.33
C GLN A 59 -2.93 -54.95 -11.22
N LEU A 60 -2.41 -55.10 -9.99
CA LEU A 60 -2.75 -54.20 -8.88
C LEU A 60 -2.43 -52.73 -9.21
N LYS A 61 -1.25 -52.45 -9.78
CA LYS A 61 -0.84 -51.09 -10.14
C LYS A 61 -1.70 -50.47 -11.25
N ASP A 62 -2.07 -51.24 -12.27
CA ASP A 62 -2.98 -50.76 -13.33
C ASP A 62 -4.36 -50.43 -12.77
N PHE A 63 -4.93 -51.32 -11.95
CA PHE A 63 -6.28 -51.17 -11.42
C PHE A 63 -6.38 -50.05 -10.37
N GLN A 64 -5.32 -49.81 -9.58
CA GLN A 64 -5.20 -48.64 -8.70
C GLN A 64 -5.15 -47.33 -9.51
N LYS A 65 -4.34 -47.28 -10.58
CA LYS A 65 -4.24 -46.09 -11.46
C LYS A 65 -5.58 -45.79 -12.13
N ARG A 66 -6.38 -46.82 -12.41
CA ARG A 66 -7.73 -46.73 -12.98
C ARG A 66 -8.83 -46.47 -11.95
N GLN A 67 -8.47 -46.32 -10.67
CA GLN A 67 -9.40 -46.11 -9.54
C GLN A 67 -10.47 -47.20 -9.40
N LEU A 68 -10.16 -48.45 -9.80
CA LEU A 68 -11.08 -49.59 -9.68
C LEU A 68 -10.92 -50.34 -8.35
N VAL A 69 -9.76 -50.20 -7.70
CA VAL A 69 -9.45 -50.79 -6.39
C VAL A 69 -8.62 -49.81 -5.56
N THR A 70 -8.79 -49.88 -4.24
CA THR A 70 -8.02 -49.09 -3.28
C THR A 70 -7.45 -50.02 -2.22
N THR A 71 -6.20 -49.79 -1.80
CA THR A 71 -5.59 -50.54 -0.70
C THR A 71 -5.87 -49.83 0.62
N GLN A 72 -6.51 -50.53 1.56
CA GLN A 72 -6.69 -50.03 2.92
C GLN A 72 -5.66 -50.70 3.84
N LYS A 73 -4.83 -49.88 4.50
CA LYS A 73 -3.86 -50.37 5.48
C LYS A 73 -4.55 -50.54 6.83
N VAL A 74 -4.69 -51.77 7.31
CA VAL A 74 -5.12 -52.05 8.68
C VAL A 74 -3.87 -52.29 9.53
N ILE A 75 -3.67 -51.46 10.54
CA ILE A 75 -2.52 -51.58 11.46
C ILE A 75 -3.04 -52.14 12.77
N THR A 76 -2.61 -53.34 13.13
CA THR A 76 -2.88 -53.97 14.42
C THR A 76 -1.66 -53.86 15.31
N TYR A 77 -1.85 -53.42 16.56
CA TYR A 77 -0.78 -53.38 17.55
C TYR A 77 -0.89 -54.57 18.50
N SER A 78 0.23 -55.21 18.78
CA SER A 78 0.38 -56.17 19.87
C SER A 78 1.41 -55.61 20.83
N ALA A 79 0.95 -55.18 22.01
CA ALA A 79 1.82 -54.61 23.04
C ALA A 79 2.33 -55.72 23.97
N ARG A 80 3.61 -55.64 24.32
CA ARG A 80 4.29 -56.54 25.27
C ARG A 80 5.14 -55.72 26.23
N LYS A 81 5.36 -56.25 27.43
CA LYS A 81 6.26 -55.60 28.42
C LYS A 81 7.67 -55.55 27.85
N GLY A 82 8.22 -54.33 27.72
CA GLY A 82 9.60 -54.10 27.30
C GLY A 82 10.55 -54.00 28.50
N PRO A 83 11.87 -53.87 28.27
CA PRO A 83 12.87 -53.75 29.34
C PRO A 83 12.67 -52.55 30.27
N LYS A 84 11.96 -51.51 29.82
CA LYS A 84 11.61 -50.30 30.59
C LYS A 84 10.17 -50.33 31.12
N TRP A 85 9.52 -51.49 31.17
CA TRP A 85 8.18 -51.62 31.75
C TRP A 85 8.24 -51.39 33.26
N ALA A 86 7.54 -50.37 33.74
CA ALA A 86 7.39 -50.06 35.16
C ALA A 86 5.91 -49.86 35.49
N LEU A 87 5.53 -50.17 36.74
CA LEU A 87 4.17 -49.94 37.25
C LEU A 87 3.94 -48.48 37.67
N GLU A 88 5.03 -47.73 37.87
CA GLU A 88 5.04 -46.34 38.28
C GLU A 88 5.81 -45.52 37.25
N MET A 89 5.29 -44.35 36.90
CA MET A 89 5.95 -43.42 35.99
C MET A 89 7.03 -42.65 36.76
N PRO A 90 8.29 -42.61 36.31
CA PRO A 90 9.33 -41.84 36.98
C PRO A 90 8.91 -40.36 37.06
N VAL A 91 9.09 -39.74 38.23
CA VAL A 91 8.86 -38.30 38.39
C VAL A 91 9.95 -37.55 37.62
N GLU A 92 9.55 -36.85 36.56
CA GLU A 92 10.44 -35.99 35.79
C GLU A 92 10.35 -34.56 36.30
N VAL A 93 11.50 -33.93 36.52
CA VAL A 93 11.58 -32.51 36.89
C VAL A 93 11.55 -31.66 35.61
N THR A 94 10.71 -30.63 35.57
CA THR A 94 10.56 -29.76 34.38
C THR A 94 11.62 -28.66 34.34
N ASP A 95 11.81 -27.97 35.46
CA ASP A 95 12.64 -26.77 35.52
C ASP A 95 13.67 -26.86 36.65
N LEU A 96 14.79 -26.18 36.44
CA LEU A 96 15.81 -26.02 37.45
C LEU A 96 15.40 -24.91 38.42
N THR A 97 15.26 -25.23 39.71
CA THR A 97 14.87 -24.24 40.73
C THR A 97 16.06 -23.75 41.55
N ALA A 98 15.89 -22.58 42.19
CA ALA A 98 16.90 -22.01 43.08
C ALA A 98 17.23 -22.95 44.26
N ASP A 99 16.24 -23.64 44.82
CA ASP A 99 16.44 -24.58 45.92
C ASP A 99 17.24 -25.82 45.48
N MET A 100 16.97 -26.32 44.27
CA MET A 100 17.74 -27.44 43.71
C MET A 100 19.21 -27.06 43.55
N LEU A 101 19.50 -25.84 43.08
CA LEU A 101 20.85 -25.29 43.01
C LEU A 101 21.50 -25.18 44.39
N ALA A 102 20.77 -24.71 45.39
CA ALA A 102 21.26 -24.52 46.75
C ALA A 102 21.58 -25.85 47.47
N ASN A 103 20.74 -26.87 47.31
CA ASN A 103 20.89 -28.16 48.00
C ASN A 103 21.59 -29.25 47.15
N GLY A 104 21.91 -28.96 45.89
CA GLY A 104 22.63 -29.87 44.99
C GLY A 104 21.79 -31.00 44.39
N SER A 105 20.49 -31.06 44.66
CA SER A 105 19.58 -32.12 44.15
C SER A 105 19.46 -32.15 42.63
N TRP A 106 19.80 -31.07 41.93
CA TRP A 106 19.82 -31.03 40.46
C TRP A 106 20.81 -32.03 39.84
N LYS A 107 21.86 -32.44 40.56
CA LYS A 107 22.89 -33.35 40.02
C LYS A 107 22.37 -34.76 39.76
N THR A 108 21.31 -35.17 40.47
CA THR A 108 20.73 -36.51 40.41
C THR A 108 19.28 -36.52 39.94
N ALA A 109 18.69 -35.35 39.69
CA ALA A 109 17.33 -35.22 39.21
C ALA A 109 17.19 -35.71 37.75
N ASN A 110 16.07 -36.39 37.46
CA ASN A 110 15.71 -36.82 36.12
C ASN A 110 14.93 -35.70 35.41
N PHE A 111 15.60 -34.88 34.61
CA PHE A 111 14.95 -33.78 33.90
C PHE A 111 14.24 -34.26 32.64
N LYS A 112 13.02 -33.75 32.43
CA LYS A 112 12.30 -33.94 31.18
C LYS A 112 13.07 -33.31 30.02
N PRO A 113 13.34 -34.03 28.92
CA PRO A 113 14.01 -33.44 27.75
C PRO A 113 13.21 -32.25 27.20
N TYR A 114 13.87 -31.12 27.01
CA TYR A 114 13.24 -29.92 26.46
C TYR A 114 12.95 -30.10 24.96
N ASN A 115 11.74 -29.76 24.54
CA ASN A 115 11.35 -29.84 23.13
C ASN A 115 11.81 -28.57 22.38
N PHE A 116 13.03 -28.59 21.84
CA PHE A 116 13.57 -27.50 21.02
C PHE A 116 12.86 -27.29 19.67
N GLN A 117 11.88 -28.13 19.32
CA GLN A 117 11.07 -27.95 18.11
C GLN A 117 9.81 -27.12 18.36
N ALA A 118 9.46 -26.82 19.61
CA ALA A 118 8.35 -25.95 19.94
C ALA A 118 8.75 -24.47 19.86
N LEU A 119 7.80 -23.61 19.51
CA LEU A 119 7.98 -22.17 19.67
C LEU A 119 8.06 -21.86 21.18
N GLY A 120 8.98 -20.96 21.55
CA GLY A 120 9.06 -20.45 22.90
C GLY A 120 7.87 -19.56 23.26
N GLU A 121 7.80 -19.14 24.53
CA GLU A 121 6.76 -18.22 24.97
C GLU A 121 6.88 -16.86 24.27
N PRO A 122 5.77 -16.33 23.70
CA PRO A 122 5.76 -15.00 23.10
C PRO A 122 6.14 -13.94 24.14
N GLN A 123 7.11 -13.10 23.80
CA GLN A 123 7.49 -11.98 24.65
C GLN A 123 6.51 -10.83 24.43
N MET A 124 5.87 -10.34 25.51
CA MET A 124 4.95 -9.21 25.43
C MET A 124 5.73 -7.89 25.27
N ALA A 125 6.02 -7.51 24.03
CA ALA A 125 6.67 -6.26 23.69
C ALA A 125 5.66 -5.22 23.15
N GLY A 126 5.97 -3.94 23.33
CA GLY A 126 5.20 -2.86 22.69
C GLY A 126 5.29 -2.94 21.17
N SER A 127 4.18 -2.64 20.49
CA SER A 127 4.07 -2.76 19.03
C SER A 127 3.69 -1.44 18.37
N LEU A 128 4.35 -1.12 17.26
CA LEU A 128 4.04 0.04 16.43
C LEU A 128 3.08 -0.35 15.31
N HIS A 129 2.10 0.51 15.05
CA HIS A 129 1.15 0.33 13.96
C HIS A 129 1.87 0.23 12.60
N PRO A 130 1.57 -0.74 11.72
CA PRO A 130 2.23 -0.92 10.43
C PRO A 130 2.26 0.32 9.54
N LEU A 131 1.14 1.06 9.45
CA LEU A 131 1.09 2.35 8.75
C LEU A 131 2.08 3.38 9.35
N GLY A 132 2.23 3.40 10.68
CA GLY A 132 3.18 4.28 11.37
C GLY A 132 4.63 3.88 11.10
N LYS A 133 4.92 2.59 10.99
CA LYS A 133 6.22 2.08 10.54
C LYS A 133 6.52 2.62 9.13
N VAL A 134 5.62 2.42 8.17
CA VAL A 134 5.79 2.87 6.78
C VAL A 134 5.94 4.40 6.70
N ARG A 135 5.14 5.16 7.47
CA ARG A 135 5.27 6.62 7.59
C ARG A 135 6.70 7.04 7.93
N GLU A 136 7.27 6.40 8.94
CA GLU A 136 8.63 6.70 9.40
C GLU A 136 9.68 6.40 8.33
N GLU A 137 9.49 5.36 7.53
CA GLU A 137 10.39 5.04 6.42
C GLU A 137 10.32 6.10 5.31
N PHE A 138 9.12 6.54 4.91
CA PHE A 138 8.97 7.66 3.97
C PHE A 138 9.64 8.93 4.49
N ARG A 139 9.45 9.23 5.79
CA ARG A 139 10.09 10.36 6.47
C ARG A 139 11.61 10.31 6.34
N LYS A 140 12.21 9.15 6.64
CA LYS A 140 13.67 8.94 6.52
C LYS A 140 14.18 9.09 5.09
N ILE A 141 13.47 8.55 4.11
CA ILE A 141 13.84 8.70 2.69
C ILE A 141 13.89 10.18 2.30
N LEU A 142 12.86 10.95 2.67
CA LEU A 142 12.78 12.37 2.36
C LEU A 142 13.86 13.19 3.08
N PHE A 143 14.11 12.90 4.37
CA PHE A 143 15.23 13.51 5.11
C PHE A 143 16.59 13.20 4.46
N ASN A 144 16.83 11.96 4.06
CA ASN A 144 18.06 11.55 3.36
C ASN A 144 18.23 12.24 1.99
N MET A 145 17.13 12.68 1.38
CA MET A 145 17.13 13.46 0.13
C MET A 145 17.22 14.98 0.35
N GLY A 146 17.39 15.40 1.61
CA GLY A 146 17.56 16.80 2.01
C GLY A 146 16.25 17.60 2.06
N PHE A 147 15.11 16.94 2.26
CA PHE A 147 13.84 17.62 2.47
C PHE A 147 13.67 18.06 3.92
N THR A 148 13.03 19.21 4.10
CA THR A 148 12.61 19.75 5.40
C THR A 148 11.12 19.49 5.60
N GLU A 149 10.74 19.02 6.78
CA GLU A 149 9.33 18.71 7.06
C GLU A 149 8.51 19.97 7.32
N MET A 150 7.35 20.07 6.68
CA MET A 150 6.40 21.16 6.88
C MET A 150 5.48 20.85 8.06
N PRO A 151 5.13 21.86 8.88
CA PRO A 151 4.15 21.68 9.94
C PRO A 151 2.75 21.53 9.36
N THR A 152 2.03 20.52 9.85
CA THR A 152 0.67 20.19 9.37
C THR A 152 -0.38 20.23 10.48
N SER A 153 -0.09 20.87 11.61
CA SER A 153 -0.86 20.84 12.86
C SER A 153 -2.24 21.55 12.82
N ARG A 154 -2.97 21.44 11.71
CA ARG A 154 -4.36 21.87 11.54
C ARG A 154 -5.07 20.96 10.54
N PHE A 155 -6.21 20.39 10.92
CA PHE A 155 -7.04 19.61 9.99
C PHE A 155 -8.07 20.45 9.25
N VAL A 156 -8.43 21.60 9.81
CA VAL A 156 -9.34 22.56 9.18
C VAL A 156 -8.51 23.59 8.44
N ASP A 157 -8.82 23.79 7.16
CA ASP A 157 -8.30 24.88 6.33
C ASP A 157 -9.43 25.78 5.85
N THR A 158 -9.08 27.00 5.45
CA THR A 158 -9.98 27.87 4.69
C THR A 158 -10.06 27.41 3.23
N GLY A 159 -11.19 27.69 2.58
CA GLY A 159 -11.34 27.52 1.13
C GLY A 159 -10.25 28.25 0.34
N PHE A 160 -9.73 29.35 0.90
CA PHE A 160 -8.54 30.03 0.39
C PHE A 160 -7.34 29.10 0.27
N TRP A 161 -6.82 28.57 1.38
CA TRP A 161 -5.59 27.76 1.36
C TRP A 161 -5.80 26.39 0.73
N ASN A 162 -6.98 25.80 0.93
CA ASN A 162 -7.27 24.47 0.39
C ASN A 162 -7.55 24.49 -1.11
N PHE A 163 -7.93 25.62 -1.70
CA PHE A 163 -8.29 25.65 -3.12
C PHE A 163 -7.86 26.93 -3.87
N ASP A 164 -8.26 28.13 -3.44
CA ASP A 164 -8.04 29.36 -4.22
C ASP A 164 -6.55 29.67 -4.40
N ALA A 165 -5.77 29.53 -3.34
CA ALA A 165 -4.32 29.72 -3.31
C ALA A 165 -3.58 28.76 -4.26
N LEU A 166 -4.20 27.64 -4.60
CA LEU A 166 -3.70 26.65 -5.54
C LEU A 166 -4.18 26.94 -6.98
N PHE A 167 -4.83 28.07 -7.24
CA PHE A 167 -5.42 28.35 -8.55
C PHE A 167 -6.47 27.30 -8.98
N VAL A 168 -7.14 26.66 -8.02
CA VAL A 168 -8.31 25.80 -8.28
C VAL A 168 -9.55 26.69 -8.38
N PRO A 169 -10.34 26.67 -9.47
CA PRO A 169 -11.49 27.59 -9.61
C PRO A 169 -12.61 27.29 -8.61
N GLN A 170 -13.43 28.29 -8.28
CA GLN A 170 -14.51 28.15 -7.28
C GLN A 170 -15.64 27.21 -7.71
N GLN A 171 -15.85 27.06 -9.01
CA GLN A 171 -16.81 26.14 -9.62
C GLN A 171 -16.25 24.72 -9.85
N HIS A 172 -15.07 24.41 -9.31
CA HIS A 172 -14.47 23.09 -9.50
C HIS A 172 -15.26 22.01 -8.72
N PRO A 173 -15.59 20.85 -9.33
CA PRO A 173 -16.39 19.80 -8.68
C PRO A 173 -15.84 19.32 -7.34
N ALA A 174 -14.51 19.29 -7.18
CA ALA A 174 -13.89 18.93 -5.90
C ALA A 174 -14.30 19.83 -4.71
N ARG A 175 -14.91 21.01 -4.96
CA ARG A 175 -15.47 21.89 -3.92
C ARG A 175 -16.94 21.59 -3.61
N ASP A 176 -17.58 20.67 -4.31
CA ASP A 176 -18.96 20.32 -4.04
C ASP A 176 -19.08 19.60 -2.69
N LEU A 177 -20.25 19.73 -2.07
CA LEU A 177 -20.58 19.04 -0.80
C LEU A 177 -20.48 17.52 -0.90
N GLN A 178 -20.54 16.97 -2.12
CA GLN A 178 -20.38 15.55 -2.38
C GLN A 178 -18.92 15.08 -2.27
N ASP A 179 -17.94 15.96 -2.44
CA ASP A 179 -16.51 15.61 -2.44
C ASP A 179 -15.76 16.15 -1.21
N THR A 180 -16.20 17.29 -0.66
CA THR A 180 -15.51 17.97 0.44
C THR A 180 -16.38 18.08 1.70
N PHE A 181 -15.77 17.79 2.86
CA PHE A 181 -16.38 18.05 4.16
C PHE A 181 -16.23 19.53 4.53
N TYR A 182 -17.36 20.25 4.52
CA TYR A 182 -17.43 21.61 5.04
C TYR A 182 -17.73 21.62 6.54
N VAL A 183 -17.11 22.55 7.25
CA VAL A 183 -17.32 22.73 8.69
C VAL A 183 -18.60 23.51 8.92
N SER A 184 -19.43 23.05 9.87
CA SER A 184 -20.66 23.75 10.25
C SER A 184 -20.46 24.77 11.36
N ASP A 185 -19.51 24.52 12.27
CA ASP A 185 -19.20 25.39 13.41
C ASP A 185 -17.69 25.37 13.74
N PRO A 186 -16.96 26.49 13.54
CA PRO A 186 -17.40 27.69 12.82
C PRO A 186 -17.52 27.40 11.30
N PRO A 187 -18.49 27.99 10.57
CA PRO A 187 -18.67 27.74 9.14
C PRO A 187 -17.70 28.52 8.24
N SER A 188 -17.11 29.59 8.76
CA SER A 188 -16.23 30.49 8.03
C SER A 188 -15.15 31.08 8.91
N ALA A 189 -14.03 31.48 8.31
CA ALA A 189 -12.97 32.24 8.96
C ALA A 189 -12.82 33.65 8.37
N GLY A 190 -11.90 34.42 8.96
CA GLY A 190 -11.45 35.69 8.40
C GLY A 190 -10.64 35.53 7.10
N PRO A 191 -10.17 36.64 6.51
CA PRO A 191 -9.20 36.60 5.42
C PRO A 191 -7.91 35.86 5.84
N PRO A 192 -7.10 35.38 4.87
CA PRO A 192 -5.83 34.73 5.20
C PRO A 192 -4.93 35.67 5.99
N GLY A 193 -4.16 35.10 6.91
CA GLY A 193 -3.24 35.82 7.78
C GLY A 193 -2.09 34.93 8.24
N PRO A 194 -1.18 35.49 9.06
CA PRO A 194 -0.07 34.73 9.61
C PRO A 194 -0.57 33.63 10.55
N ASP A 195 0.14 32.51 10.57
CA ASP A 195 -0.01 31.43 11.55
C ASP A 195 1.29 31.32 12.34
N PRO A 196 1.43 32.03 13.48
CA PRO A 196 2.66 32.06 14.25
C PRO A 196 3.13 30.68 14.72
N ALA A 197 2.21 29.74 14.95
CA ALA A 197 2.55 28.39 15.36
C ALA A 197 3.17 27.59 14.21
N ALA A 198 2.56 27.65 13.02
CA ALA A 198 3.13 27.05 11.82
C ALA A 198 4.45 27.73 11.42
N ASP A 199 4.53 29.06 11.49
CA ASP A 199 5.74 29.81 11.15
C ASP A 199 6.91 29.46 12.07
N ALA A 200 6.67 29.39 13.39
CA ALA A 200 7.68 28.99 14.37
C ALA A 200 8.13 27.53 14.18
N ALA A 201 7.17 26.61 13.94
CA ALA A 201 7.48 25.21 13.72
C ALA A 201 8.31 24.99 12.44
N LEU A 202 7.96 25.68 11.35
CA LEU A 202 8.73 25.60 10.11
C LEU A 202 10.12 26.21 10.26
N ALA A 203 10.23 27.37 10.93
CA ALA A 203 11.53 27.98 11.22
C ALA A 203 12.45 27.05 12.03
N GLU A 204 11.90 26.29 12.99
CA GLU A 204 12.65 25.28 13.74
C GLU A 204 13.15 24.14 12.83
N MET A 205 12.26 23.57 12.01
CA MET A 205 12.63 22.51 11.07
C MET A 205 13.72 22.96 10.09
N GLU A 206 13.67 24.23 9.67
CA GLU A 206 14.62 24.84 8.77
C GLU A 206 16.01 25.07 9.38
N LYS A 207 16.17 25.18 10.70
CA LYS A 207 17.50 25.33 11.33
C LYS A 207 18.44 24.18 10.99
N SER A 208 17.88 22.98 10.82
CA SER A 208 18.63 21.78 10.43
C SER A 208 18.94 21.73 8.92
N SER A 209 18.29 22.60 8.13
CA SER A 209 18.40 22.63 6.68
C SER A 209 19.56 23.51 6.23
N PHE A 210 20.49 22.92 5.47
CA PHE A 210 21.61 23.67 4.88
C PHE A 210 21.12 24.86 4.03
N SER A 211 20.01 24.70 3.29
CA SER A 211 19.51 25.74 2.39
C SER A 211 18.74 26.86 3.08
N ALA A 212 18.48 26.77 4.37
CA ALA A 212 17.82 27.83 5.13
C ALA A 212 18.80 28.73 5.88
N ASP A 213 20.07 28.31 6.01
CA ASP A 213 21.09 29.04 6.75
C ASP A 213 21.78 30.10 5.85
N PRO A 214 21.56 31.42 6.10
CA PRO A 214 22.13 32.48 5.27
C PRO A 214 23.65 32.54 5.37
N GLU A 215 24.23 32.20 6.53
CA GLU A 215 25.68 32.18 6.73
C GLU A 215 26.33 31.04 5.93
N LYS A 216 25.73 29.85 5.94
CA LYS A 216 26.22 28.70 5.16
C LYS A 216 26.04 28.88 3.65
N THR A 217 25.06 29.69 3.24
CA THR A 217 24.75 29.92 1.82
C THR A 217 25.30 31.24 1.27
N GLY A 218 25.93 32.07 2.12
CA GLY A 218 26.48 33.39 1.74
C GLY A 218 25.40 34.39 1.32
N ARG A 219 24.14 34.19 1.72
CA ARG A 219 23.00 35.05 1.34
C ARG A 219 22.76 36.14 2.38
N ALA A 220 22.41 37.33 1.91
CA ALA A 220 22.03 38.43 2.79
C ALA A 220 20.70 38.11 3.49
N ASN A 221 20.62 38.36 4.79
CA ASN A 221 19.37 38.18 5.55
C ASN A 221 18.45 39.39 5.32
N THR A 222 17.65 39.34 4.25
CA THR A 222 16.73 40.42 3.85
C THR A 222 15.30 39.92 3.71
N ALA A 223 14.83 39.13 4.67
CA ALA A 223 13.45 38.65 4.68
C ALA A 223 12.46 39.83 4.65
N LYS A 224 11.59 39.85 3.65
CA LYS A 224 10.54 40.87 3.50
C LYS A 224 9.33 40.52 4.36
N SER A 225 8.59 41.54 4.78
CA SER A 225 7.28 41.33 5.41
C SER A 225 6.27 40.83 4.37
N LEU A 226 5.54 39.77 4.70
CA LEU A 226 4.48 39.23 3.84
C LEU A 226 3.21 40.08 3.97
N ASN A 227 2.62 40.46 2.85
CA ASN A 227 1.36 41.18 2.80
C ASN A 227 0.23 40.23 2.38
N TYR A 228 -0.49 39.69 3.36
CA TYR A 228 -1.59 38.74 3.14
C TYR A 228 -2.80 39.37 2.44
N GLU A 229 -3.07 40.66 2.65
CA GLU A 229 -4.15 41.39 1.97
C GLU A 229 -3.83 41.51 0.48
N GLN A 230 -2.59 41.91 0.15
CA GLN A 230 -2.13 41.95 -1.23
C GLN A 230 -2.15 40.55 -1.88
N TYR A 231 -1.78 39.51 -1.14
CA TYR A 231 -1.84 38.13 -1.65
C TYR A 231 -3.29 37.72 -1.96
N PHE A 232 -4.22 38.02 -1.06
CA PHE A 232 -5.65 37.78 -1.26
C PHE A 232 -6.18 38.49 -2.51
N ASP A 233 -5.82 39.75 -2.70
CA ASP A 233 -6.22 40.53 -3.88
C ASP A 233 -5.57 40.02 -5.18
N ASN A 234 -4.30 39.57 -5.12
CA ASN A 234 -3.63 38.94 -6.25
C ASN A 234 -4.36 37.67 -6.70
N ILE A 235 -4.77 36.83 -5.73
CA ILE A 235 -5.54 35.61 -5.99
C ILE A 235 -6.90 35.97 -6.60
N ARG A 236 -7.65 36.91 -6.03
CA ARG A 236 -8.92 37.36 -6.61
C ARG A 236 -8.75 37.80 -8.07
N LYS A 237 -7.74 38.64 -8.34
CA LYS A 237 -7.46 39.18 -9.67
C LYS A 237 -7.05 38.10 -10.68
N VAL A 238 -6.11 37.22 -10.33
CA VAL A 238 -5.63 36.19 -11.28
C VAL A 238 -6.72 35.19 -11.63
N HIS A 239 -7.62 34.87 -10.69
CA HIS A 239 -8.76 34.00 -10.96
C HIS A 239 -9.81 34.67 -11.84
N GLN A 240 -10.23 35.89 -11.50
CA GLN A 240 -11.35 36.57 -12.16
C GLN A 240 -10.94 37.22 -13.48
N ASP A 241 -9.93 38.09 -13.45
CA ASP A 241 -9.59 38.98 -14.58
C ASP A 241 -8.35 38.52 -15.35
N GLY A 242 -7.57 37.61 -14.75
CA GLY A 242 -6.26 37.21 -15.23
C GLY A 242 -5.14 38.12 -14.73
N ALA A 243 -3.95 37.53 -14.58
CA ALA A 243 -2.71 38.22 -14.21
C ALA A 243 -1.51 37.35 -14.59
N PHE A 244 -0.31 37.93 -14.52
CA PHE A 244 0.95 37.18 -14.69
C PHE A 244 1.08 36.44 -16.03
N GLY A 245 0.56 37.04 -17.11
CA GLY A 245 0.55 36.43 -18.44
C GLY A 245 -0.57 35.42 -18.68
N SER A 246 -1.39 35.12 -17.66
CA SER A 246 -2.58 34.27 -17.76
C SER A 246 -3.84 35.09 -17.99
N ILE A 247 -4.81 34.51 -18.70
CA ILE A 247 -6.15 35.09 -18.91
C ILE A 247 -7.11 34.83 -17.73
N GLY A 248 -6.66 34.09 -16.71
CA GLY A 248 -7.50 33.68 -15.59
C GLY A 248 -8.62 32.71 -15.99
N TYR A 249 -9.56 32.49 -15.06
CA TYR A 249 -10.74 31.64 -15.30
C TYR A 249 -11.96 32.43 -15.79
N ARG A 250 -11.95 33.78 -15.69
CA ARG A 250 -12.99 34.66 -16.23
C ARG A 250 -14.39 34.39 -15.67
N TYR A 251 -14.46 34.28 -14.33
CA TYR A 251 -15.70 34.13 -13.57
C TYR A 251 -15.72 35.10 -12.38
N PRO A 252 -16.89 35.54 -11.88
CA PRO A 252 -16.96 36.42 -10.73
C PRO A 252 -16.45 35.72 -9.47
N TYR A 253 -15.38 36.23 -8.87
CA TYR A 253 -14.77 35.64 -7.68
C TYR A 253 -15.58 35.99 -6.43
N ALA A 254 -16.00 34.98 -5.67
CA ALA A 254 -16.79 35.15 -4.46
C ALA A 254 -15.93 35.00 -3.19
N ASP A 255 -15.72 36.11 -2.48
CA ASP A 255 -15.00 36.12 -1.19
C ASP A 255 -15.65 35.21 -0.13
N ALA A 256 -16.97 34.99 -0.23
CA ALA A 256 -17.70 34.12 0.69
C ALA A 256 -17.23 32.67 0.58
N GLU A 257 -16.98 32.16 -0.63
CA GLU A 257 -16.51 30.78 -0.85
C GLU A 257 -15.11 30.58 -0.29
N THR A 258 -14.24 31.57 -0.47
CA THR A 258 -12.88 31.58 0.04
C THR A 258 -12.79 31.49 1.56
N LYS A 259 -13.77 32.05 2.27
CA LYS A 259 -13.82 32.08 3.74
C LYS A 259 -14.42 30.83 4.36
N ARG A 260 -15.09 29.97 3.58
CA ARG A 260 -15.69 28.73 4.09
C ARG A 260 -14.61 27.80 4.65
N LEU A 261 -14.90 27.19 5.79
CA LEU A 261 -14.00 26.24 6.42
C LEU A 261 -14.27 24.82 5.92
N VAL A 262 -13.20 24.08 5.66
CA VAL A 262 -13.23 22.69 5.18
C VAL A 262 -12.26 21.84 5.98
N LEU A 263 -12.55 20.54 6.09
CA LEU A 263 -11.50 19.59 6.43
C LEU A 263 -10.56 19.48 5.23
N ARG A 264 -9.25 19.64 5.47
CA ARG A 264 -8.19 19.61 4.46
C ARG A 264 -8.33 18.41 3.54
N THR A 265 -8.50 18.65 2.24
CA THR A 265 -8.72 17.58 1.25
C THR A 265 -7.42 16.98 0.69
N HIS A 266 -6.32 17.70 0.83
CA HIS A 266 -4.98 17.32 0.41
C HIS A 266 -3.91 18.17 1.13
N THR A 267 -2.72 17.62 1.32
CA THR A 267 -1.61 18.33 1.99
C THR A 267 -1.03 19.49 1.17
N THR A 268 -1.44 19.65 -0.09
CA THR A 268 -1.03 20.77 -0.96
C THR A 268 -1.41 22.14 -0.42
N ALA A 269 -2.44 22.21 0.44
CA ALA A 269 -2.77 23.42 1.17
C ALA A 269 -1.65 23.84 2.16
N VAL A 270 -0.96 22.88 2.78
CA VAL A 270 0.24 23.14 3.60
C VAL A 270 1.35 23.69 2.74
N SER A 271 1.58 23.08 1.58
CA SER A 271 2.59 23.51 0.61
C SER A 271 2.35 24.94 0.13
N ALA A 272 1.10 25.30 -0.18
CA ALA A 272 0.75 26.68 -0.55
C ALA A 272 1.11 27.68 0.55
N TYR A 273 0.79 27.35 1.80
CA TYR A 273 1.16 28.20 2.95
C TYR A 273 2.68 28.35 3.07
N CYS A 274 3.42 27.24 2.98
CA CYS A 274 4.87 27.25 3.12
C CYS A 274 5.58 27.96 1.95
N LEU A 275 5.06 27.84 0.73
CA LEU A 275 5.55 28.55 -0.46
C LEU A 275 5.23 30.05 -0.40
N HIS A 276 4.06 30.44 0.10
CA HIS A 276 3.78 31.85 0.37
C HIS A 276 4.75 32.41 1.41
N ARG A 277 5.06 31.65 2.47
CA ARG A 277 6.08 32.06 3.45
C ARG A 277 7.47 32.18 2.82
N LEU A 278 7.83 31.28 1.90
CA LEU A 278 9.07 31.34 1.13
C LEU A 278 9.20 32.64 0.31
N ALA A 279 8.09 33.26 -0.09
CA ALA A 279 8.13 34.54 -0.82
C ALA A 279 8.75 35.70 -0.01
N ALA A 280 8.82 35.58 1.32
CA ALA A 280 9.52 36.53 2.18
C ALA A 280 11.05 36.52 1.94
N ASP A 281 11.61 35.34 1.71
CA ASP A 281 13.03 35.10 1.41
C ASP A 281 13.15 34.02 0.32
N PRO A 282 12.91 34.38 -0.97
CA PRO A 282 12.88 33.41 -2.05
C PRO A 282 14.22 32.71 -2.23
N ARG A 283 14.21 31.37 -2.14
CA ARG A 283 15.42 30.55 -2.19
C ARG A 283 15.13 29.11 -2.60
N PRO A 284 16.15 28.36 -3.03
CA PRO A 284 16.01 26.93 -3.24
C PRO A 284 15.70 26.19 -1.94
N CYS A 285 14.68 25.35 -1.97
CA CYS A 285 14.29 24.54 -0.83
C CYS A 285 13.57 23.26 -1.26
N LYS A 286 13.55 22.29 -0.35
CA LYS A 286 12.83 21.03 -0.49
C LYS A 286 11.97 20.86 0.74
N TYR A 287 10.67 20.74 0.56
CA TYR A 287 9.71 20.58 1.64
C TYR A 287 8.91 19.30 1.49
N PHE A 288 8.57 18.66 2.59
CA PHE A 288 7.66 17.52 2.55
C PHE A 288 6.69 17.53 3.73
N SER A 289 5.58 16.85 3.59
CA SER A 289 4.67 16.56 4.69
C SER A 289 4.07 15.17 4.55
N ILE A 290 3.75 14.56 5.68
CA ILE A 290 2.97 13.32 5.71
C ILE A 290 1.87 13.49 6.74
N ASP A 291 0.65 13.72 6.27
CA ASP A 291 -0.46 13.96 7.18
C ASP A 291 -1.80 13.48 6.63
N ARG A 292 -2.79 13.45 7.53
CA ARG A 292 -4.15 13.04 7.24
C ARG A 292 -4.90 14.09 6.44
N VAL A 293 -5.70 13.61 5.49
CA VAL A 293 -6.58 14.39 4.64
C VAL A 293 -7.96 13.74 4.62
N PHE A 294 -8.98 14.52 4.28
CA PHE A 294 -10.38 14.15 4.40
C PHE A 294 -11.11 14.36 3.07
N ARG A 295 -11.83 13.36 2.60
CA ARG A 295 -12.64 13.45 1.38
C ARG A 295 -13.99 12.80 1.62
N ASN A 296 -15.06 13.45 1.17
CA ASN A 296 -16.43 12.97 1.33
C ASN A 296 -16.76 11.87 0.30
N GLU A 297 -15.82 10.95 0.07
CA GLU A 297 -16.00 9.85 -0.85
C GLU A 297 -16.73 8.68 -0.17
N THR A 298 -17.45 7.88 -0.96
CA THR A 298 -18.13 6.69 -0.43
C THR A 298 -17.08 5.68 0.05
N VAL A 299 -17.16 5.32 1.33
CA VAL A 299 -16.23 4.37 1.94
C VAL A 299 -16.43 2.97 1.36
N ASP A 300 -15.39 2.40 0.74
CA ASP A 300 -15.38 1.06 0.16
C ASP A 300 -14.18 0.23 0.67
N ALA A 301 -13.77 -0.82 -0.03
CA ALA A 301 -12.63 -1.66 0.35
C ALA A 301 -11.25 -1.01 0.06
N THR A 302 -11.25 0.03 -0.77
CA THR A 302 -10.06 0.72 -1.31
C THR A 302 -10.00 2.21 -0.96
N HIS A 303 -11.12 2.81 -0.55
CA HIS A 303 -11.27 4.23 -0.23
C HIS A 303 -11.81 4.42 1.19
N LEU A 304 -11.16 5.29 1.95
CA LEU A 304 -11.60 5.78 3.26
C LEU A 304 -11.92 7.27 3.15
N ALA A 305 -12.85 7.73 4.00
CA ALA A 305 -13.16 9.16 4.12
C ALA A 305 -11.98 9.99 4.69
N GLU A 306 -11.06 9.33 5.40
CA GLU A 306 -9.81 9.90 5.88
C GLU A 306 -8.64 8.96 5.56
N PHE A 307 -7.53 9.51 5.09
CA PHE A 307 -6.32 8.75 4.76
C PHE A 307 -5.09 9.68 4.83
N HIS A 308 -3.87 9.13 4.75
CA HIS A 308 -2.64 9.92 4.84
C HIS A 308 -2.05 10.18 3.45
N GLN A 309 -1.77 11.44 3.18
CA GLN A 309 -1.08 11.88 1.98
C GLN A 309 0.38 12.21 2.32
N VAL A 310 1.30 11.60 1.59
CA VAL A 310 2.70 12.01 1.53
C VAL A 310 2.82 13.00 0.39
N GLU A 311 3.35 14.19 0.66
CA GLU A 311 3.60 15.21 -0.36
C GLU A 311 5.01 15.76 -0.25
N GLY A 312 5.64 16.01 -1.38
CA GLY A 312 6.90 16.74 -1.47
C GLY A 312 6.85 17.87 -2.50
N VAL A 313 7.61 18.90 -2.20
CA VAL A 313 7.75 20.13 -3.00
C VAL A 313 9.22 20.47 -3.12
N ILE A 314 9.66 20.80 -4.33
CA ILE A 314 11.02 21.29 -4.59
C ILE A 314 10.90 22.63 -5.27
N ALA A 315 11.38 23.70 -4.63
CA ALA A 315 11.49 25.02 -5.22
C ALA A 315 12.95 25.26 -5.60
N ASP A 316 13.21 25.63 -6.85
CA ASP A 316 14.55 25.95 -7.33
C ASP A 316 14.49 26.75 -8.64
N TYR A 317 15.64 27.25 -9.07
CA TYR A 317 15.81 27.94 -10.34
C TYR A 317 16.15 26.93 -11.45
N GLY A 318 15.60 27.13 -12.65
CA GLY A 318 15.92 26.28 -13.82
C GLY A 318 15.30 24.88 -13.81
N LEU A 319 14.27 24.64 -12.98
CA LEU A 319 13.54 23.38 -12.96
C LEU A 319 12.85 23.08 -14.31
N THR A 320 12.86 21.79 -14.69
CA THR A 320 12.30 21.25 -15.94
C THR A 320 11.53 19.95 -15.69
N LEU A 321 10.58 19.59 -16.57
CA LEU A 321 9.84 18.33 -16.44
C LEU A 321 10.76 17.10 -16.40
N GLY A 322 11.84 17.08 -17.18
CA GLY A 322 12.82 15.99 -17.16
C GLY A 322 13.57 15.88 -15.83
N GLY A 323 13.84 17.01 -15.17
CA GLY A 323 14.40 17.02 -13.81
C GLY A 323 13.45 16.41 -12.78
N LEU A 324 12.14 16.66 -12.92
CA LEU A 324 11.13 16.04 -12.06
C LEU A 324 11.06 14.51 -12.28
N GLN A 325 11.08 14.05 -13.53
CA GLN A 325 11.11 12.61 -13.84
C GLN A 325 12.34 11.91 -13.25
N ALA A 326 13.53 12.50 -13.45
CA ALA A 326 14.77 11.97 -12.89
C ALA A 326 14.78 11.97 -11.34
N PHE A 327 14.15 12.97 -10.72
CA PHE A 327 13.97 12.97 -9.27
C PHE A 327 13.00 11.85 -8.83
N MET A 328 11.88 11.63 -9.53
CA MET A 328 10.95 10.54 -9.22
C MET A 328 11.60 9.16 -9.32
N GLU A 329 12.43 8.93 -10.33
CA GLU A 329 13.19 7.68 -10.47
C GLU A 329 14.11 7.44 -9.27
N LYS A 330 14.78 8.48 -8.76
CA LYS A 330 15.60 8.37 -7.54
C LYS A 330 14.77 8.15 -6.29
N PHE A 331 13.66 8.88 -6.16
CA PHE A 331 12.76 8.80 -5.01
C PHE A 331 12.14 7.40 -4.87
N PHE A 332 11.58 6.87 -5.95
CA PHE A 332 11.01 5.53 -5.99
C PHE A 332 12.09 4.42 -6.02
N GLY A 333 13.26 4.69 -6.59
CA GLY A 333 14.41 3.79 -6.52
C GLY A 333 14.87 3.53 -5.08
N ALA A 334 14.80 4.52 -4.19
CA ALA A 334 15.08 4.34 -2.75
C ALA A 334 14.07 3.41 -2.04
N MET A 335 12.90 3.18 -2.66
CA MET A 335 11.86 2.24 -2.21
C MET A 335 11.89 0.91 -2.99
N GLY A 336 12.94 0.66 -3.78
CA GLY A 336 13.07 -0.56 -4.58
C GLY A 336 12.21 -0.59 -5.84
N LEU A 337 11.58 0.52 -6.22
CA LEU A 337 10.77 0.61 -7.44
C LEU A 337 11.60 1.19 -8.59
N THR A 338 11.68 0.44 -9.69
CA THR A 338 12.45 0.78 -10.89
C THR A 338 11.54 0.77 -12.14
N ASP A 339 12.07 1.21 -13.29
CA ASP A 339 11.37 1.23 -14.59
C ASP A 339 10.05 2.01 -14.58
N LEU A 340 10.07 3.20 -13.98
CA LEU A 340 8.89 4.07 -13.91
C LEU A 340 8.37 4.44 -15.30
N LYS A 341 7.04 4.61 -15.39
CA LYS A 341 6.35 5.16 -16.56
C LYS A 341 5.59 6.41 -16.15
N PHE A 342 5.63 7.42 -17.00
CA PHE A 342 4.98 8.70 -16.78
C PHE A 342 3.85 8.88 -17.79
N LYS A 343 2.67 9.26 -17.31
CA LYS A 343 1.49 9.52 -18.14
C LYS A 343 1.07 10.98 -17.93
N PRO A 344 0.91 11.80 -18.99
CA PRO A 344 0.37 13.13 -18.85
C PRO A 344 -0.99 13.12 -18.14
N ALA A 345 -1.17 14.05 -17.22
CA ALA A 345 -2.37 14.17 -16.41
C ALA A 345 -2.81 15.64 -16.33
N TYR A 346 -3.90 15.89 -15.62
CA TYR A 346 -4.38 17.24 -15.33
C TYR A 346 -4.53 17.41 -13.83
N ASN A 347 -3.82 18.38 -13.25
CA ASN A 347 -4.17 18.94 -11.95
C ASN A 347 -4.31 20.46 -12.10
N PRO A 348 -5.35 21.11 -11.53
CA PRO A 348 -5.59 22.55 -11.72
C PRO A 348 -4.40 23.45 -11.33
N TYR A 349 -3.61 23.02 -10.36
CA TYR A 349 -2.47 23.77 -9.81
C TYR A 349 -1.13 23.46 -10.48
N THR A 350 -1.06 22.53 -11.45
CA THR A 350 0.21 22.20 -12.12
C THR A 350 0.11 22.25 -13.64
N GLU A 351 1.14 22.75 -14.29
CA GLU A 351 1.33 22.64 -15.73
C GLU A 351 2.83 22.66 -16.05
N PRO A 352 3.40 21.57 -16.61
CA PRO A 352 2.78 20.27 -16.92
C PRO A 352 2.52 19.38 -15.69
N SER A 353 1.60 18.41 -15.81
CA SER A 353 1.30 17.36 -14.81
C SER A 353 1.53 15.95 -15.36
N MET A 354 1.86 15.01 -14.48
CA MET A 354 1.98 13.60 -14.82
C MET A 354 1.67 12.65 -13.64
N GLU A 355 0.95 11.58 -13.96
CA GLU A 355 0.82 10.38 -13.12
C GLU A 355 2.06 9.50 -13.27
N ILE A 356 2.40 8.78 -12.20
CA ILE A 356 3.58 7.93 -12.11
C ILE A 356 3.12 6.49 -11.92
N PHE A 357 3.63 5.59 -12.76
CA PHE A 357 3.31 4.18 -12.76
C PHE A 357 4.56 3.33 -12.56
N ALA A 358 4.42 2.25 -11.79
CA ALA A 358 5.43 1.20 -11.65
C ALA A 358 4.82 -0.17 -11.93
N TYR A 359 5.63 -1.10 -12.47
CA TYR A 359 5.17 -2.45 -12.71
C TYR A 359 5.21 -3.26 -11.42
N HIS A 360 4.06 -3.81 -11.01
CA HIS A 360 3.98 -4.62 -9.82
C HIS A 360 4.09 -6.11 -10.18
N HIS A 361 5.19 -6.76 -9.76
CA HIS A 361 5.45 -8.18 -10.11
C HIS A 361 4.37 -9.16 -9.61
N GLY A 362 3.87 -8.98 -8.38
CA GLY A 362 2.78 -9.82 -7.83
C GLY A 362 1.44 -9.72 -8.59
N LEU A 363 0.99 -8.50 -8.93
CA LEU A 363 -0.24 -8.24 -9.67
C LEU A 363 -0.08 -8.35 -11.19
N LYS A 364 1.15 -8.46 -11.70
CA LYS A 364 1.51 -8.53 -13.12
C LYS A 364 0.88 -7.41 -13.97
N LYS A 365 0.85 -6.19 -13.43
CA LYS A 365 0.28 -5.01 -14.10
C LYS A 365 1.02 -3.73 -13.69
N LEU A 366 0.92 -2.71 -14.53
CA LEU A 366 1.27 -1.35 -14.15
C LEU A 366 0.26 -0.82 -13.12
N VAL A 367 0.78 -0.23 -12.05
CA VAL A 367 -0.02 0.34 -10.97
C VAL A 367 0.40 1.80 -10.79
N GLU A 368 -0.59 2.68 -10.62
CA GLU A 368 -0.37 4.07 -10.27
C GLU A 368 0.17 4.18 -8.84
N ILE A 369 1.33 4.79 -8.70
CA ILE A 369 2.07 4.93 -7.43
C ILE A 369 2.17 6.37 -6.94
N GLY A 370 1.76 7.34 -7.75
CA GLY A 370 1.74 8.75 -7.36
C GLY A 370 1.34 9.68 -8.51
N ASN A 371 1.17 10.94 -8.16
CA ASN A 371 0.87 12.04 -9.09
C ASN A 371 1.86 13.18 -8.83
N SER A 372 2.22 13.93 -9.88
CA SER A 372 3.19 15.02 -9.79
C SER A 372 2.97 16.08 -10.88
N GLY A 373 3.65 17.22 -10.74
CA GLY A 373 3.69 18.25 -11.76
C GLY A 373 4.53 19.45 -11.36
N MET A 374 4.55 20.45 -12.24
CA MET A 374 5.19 21.75 -11.97
C MET A 374 4.10 22.75 -11.59
N PHE A 375 4.20 23.41 -10.43
CA PHE A 375 3.18 24.37 -10.01
C PHE A 375 3.06 25.52 -11.00
N ARG A 376 1.81 25.93 -11.25
CA ARG A 376 1.46 26.96 -12.22
C ARG A 376 2.00 28.34 -11.83
N PRO A 377 2.40 29.18 -12.81
CA PRO A 377 2.79 30.57 -12.55
C PRO A 377 1.70 31.38 -11.84
N GLU A 378 0.42 31.15 -12.15
CA GLU A 378 -0.70 31.87 -11.53
C GLU A 378 -0.79 31.65 -10.01
N MET A 379 -0.35 30.47 -9.54
CA MET A 379 -0.24 30.15 -8.13
C MET A 379 1.00 30.83 -7.52
N LEU A 380 2.18 30.62 -8.11
CA LEU A 380 3.46 31.05 -7.51
C LEU A 380 3.67 32.57 -7.57
N LEU A 381 3.33 33.20 -8.70
CA LEU A 381 3.52 34.64 -8.90
C LEU A 381 2.55 35.47 -8.06
N ALA A 382 1.34 34.96 -7.81
CA ALA A 382 0.39 35.59 -6.90
C ALA A 382 0.93 35.69 -5.47
N MET A 383 1.70 34.68 -5.03
CA MET A 383 2.38 34.68 -3.71
C MET A 383 3.51 35.71 -3.61
N GLY A 384 4.02 36.20 -4.75
CA GLY A 384 5.19 37.10 -4.81
C GLY A 384 6.53 36.39 -4.98
N LEU A 385 6.54 35.12 -5.38
CA LEU A 385 7.77 34.42 -5.74
C LEU A 385 8.34 34.96 -7.07
N PRO A 386 9.68 34.96 -7.26
CA PRO A 386 10.31 35.36 -8.52
C PRO A 386 9.87 34.49 -9.70
N GLU A 387 9.83 35.07 -10.92
CA GLU A 387 9.39 34.39 -12.15
C GLU A 387 10.30 33.21 -12.55
N ASP A 388 11.57 33.28 -12.22
CA ASP A 388 12.57 32.25 -12.48
C ASP A 388 12.61 31.16 -11.40
N LEU A 389 11.95 31.37 -10.25
CA LEU A 389 11.80 30.37 -9.20
C LEU A 389 10.58 29.49 -9.49
N ARG A 390 10.85 28.23 -9.82
CA ARG A 390 9.83 27.24 -10.17
C ARG A 390 9.72 26.19 -9.09
N CYS A 391 8.57 25.53 -9.02
CA CYS A 391 8.32 24.50 -8.02
C CYS A 391 7.80 23.21 -8.65
N TYR A 392 8.40 22.08 -8.28
CA TYR A 392 7.79 20.76 -8.42
C TYR A 392 6.85 20.49 -7.25
N GLY A 393 5.76 19.78 -7.50
CA GLY A 393 4.91 19.15 -6.49
C GLY A 393 4.67 17.68 -6.83
N PHE A 394 4.66 16.81 -5.83
CA PHE A 394 4.32 15.41 -5.99
C PHE A 394 3.65 14.84 -4.75
N GLY A 395 2.72 13.91 -4.95
CA GLY A 395 1.97 13.30 -3.87
C GLY A 395 1.62 11.85 -4.14
N LEU A 396 1.48 11.10 -3.04
CA LEU A 396 1.04 9.70 -3.04
C LEU A 396 0.34 9.37 -1.70
N SER A 397 -0.54 8.37 -1.73
CA SER A 397 -1.16 7.83 -0.50
C SER A 397 -0.16 6.97 0.27
N LEU A 398 -0.19 7.04 1.59
CA LEU A 398 0.60 6.17 2.47
C LEU A 398 0.00 4.75 2.56
N GLU A 399 -1.33 4.66 2.52
CA GLU A 399 -2.08 3.42 2.68
C GLU A 399 -1.84 2.45 1.54
N ARG A 400 -1.85 2.91 0.29
CA ARG A 400 -1.70 2.02 -0.89
C ARG A 400 -0.35 1.26 -0.89
N PRO A 401 0.82 1.89 -0.71
CA PRO A 401 2.08 1.19 -0.54
C PRO A 401 2.10 0.24 0.66
N THR A 402 1.47 0.65 1.77
CA THR A 402 1.39 -0.16 2.99
C THR A 402 0.57 -1.44 2.76
N MET A 403 -0.59 -1.32 2.11
CA MET A 403 -1.45 -2.45 1.76
C MET A 403 -0.73 -3.43 0.83
N ILE A 404 -0.01 -2.92 -0.17
CA ILE A 404 0.79 -3.75 -1.07
C ILE A 404 1.89 -4.49 -0.30
N LYS A 405 2.64 -3.79 0.55
CA LYS A 405 3.76 -4.37 1.32
C LYS A 405 3.30 -5.47 2.28
N TYR A 406 2.21 -5.23 3.00
CA TYR A 406 1.68 -6.17 3.98
C TYR A 406 0.61 -7.13 3.40
N LYS A 407 0.41 -7.11 2.08
CA LYS A 407 -0.54 -7.96 1.34
C LYS A 407 -1.98 -7.87 1.88
N ILE A 408 -2.41 -6.66 2.21
CA ILE A 408 -3.75 -6.35 2.72
C ILE A 408 -4.63 -5.98 1.53
N SER A 409 -5.77 -6.65 1.39
CA SER A 409 -6.73 -6.36 0.32
C SER A 409 -7.78 -5.31 0.69
N ASN A 410 -8.02 -5.08 1.98
CA ASN A 410 -9.05 -4.18 2.48
C ASN A 410 -8.44 -3.10 3.39
N ILE A 411 -8.58 -1.83 3.01
CA ILE A 411 -8.00 -0.69 3.75
C ILE A 411 -8.50 -0.59 5.20
N ARG A 412 -9.70 -1.09 5.49
CA ARG A 412 -10.31 -1.08 6.84
C ARG A 412 -9.65 -2.04 7.81
N GLU A 413 -8.94 -3.05 7.29
CA GLU A 413 -8.10 -3.95 8.09
C GLU A 413 -6.75 -3.31 8.43
N LEU A 414 -6.35 -2.28 7.68
CA LEU A 414 -5.13 -1.53 7.91
C LEU A 414 -5.33 -0.35 8.86
N LEU A 415 -6.41 0.42 8.73
CA LEU A 415 -6.62 1.65 9.49
C LEU A 415 -8.06 1.76 10.03
N GLY A 416 -8.18 2.05 11.32
CA GLY A 416 -9.44 2.31 12.01
C GLY A 416 -9.60 1.51 13.30
N HIS A 417 -10.74 1.70 13.99
CA HIS A 417 -11.05 1.00 15.25
C HIS A 417 -11.32 -0.50 15.08
N LYS A 418 -11.39 -1.01 13.84
CA LYS A 418 -11.64 -2.42 13.51
C LYS A 418 -10.36 -3.19 13.16
N VAL A 419 -9.20 -2.56 13.25
CA VAL A 419 -7.91 -3.20 12.98
C VAL A 419 -7.66 -4.31 13.99
N ASP A 420 -7.23 -5.47 13.50
CA ASP A 420 -6.83 -6.58 14.35
C ASP A 420 -5.52 -6.25 15.10
N LEU A 421 -5.56 -6.33 16.42
CA LEU A 421 -4.38 -6.10 17.25
C LEU A 421 -3.32 -7.18 17.03
N GLY A 422 -3.73 -8.43 16.74
CA GLY A 422 -2.80 -9.51 16.41
C GLY A 422 -2.02 -9.21 15.12
N PHE A 423 -2.65 -8.54 14.16
CA PHE A 423 -1.96 -8.01 12.98
C PHE A 423 -0.93 -6.94 13.38
N ILE A 424 -1.26 -6.00 14.26
CA ILE A 424 -0.29 -4.97 14.71
C ILE A 424 0.91 -5.60 15.42
N GLU A 425 0.67 -6.56 16.30
CA GLU A 425 1.67 -7.21 17.16
C GLU A 425 2.63 -8.12 16.40
N SER A 426 2.11 -8.88 15.43
CA SER A 426 2.90 -9.87 14.69
C SER A 426 3.71 -9.29 13.53
N ASN A 427 3.39 -8.07 13.07
CA ASN A 427 4.04 -7.52 11.89
C ASN A 427 5.47 -7.07 12.13
N ALA A 428 6.37 -7.49 11.24
CA ALA A 428 7.77 -7.14 11.27
C ALA A 428 8.04 -5.63 11.13
N ALA A 429 9.29 -5.23 11.40
CA ALA A 429 9.79 -3.90 11.09
C ALA A 429 9.71 -3.63 9.58
N VAL A 430 9.48 -2.36 9.21
CA VAL A 430 9.40 -1.97 7.80
C VAL A 430 10.80 -1.67 7.23
N ARG A 431 11.02 -2.10 5.99
CA ARG A 431 12.16 -1.73 5.13
C ARG A 431 11.69 -1.65 3.70
N LEU A 432 11.45 -0.46 3.15
CA LEU A 432 10.85 -0.33 1.80
C LEU A 432 11.78 -0.82 0.69
N ASP A 433 13.10 -0.78 0.92
CA ASP A 433 14.15 -1.24 0.03
C ASP A 433 14.28 -2.78 -0.06
N ARG A 434 13.56 -3.53 0.79
CA ARG A 434 13.64 -4.99 0.88
C ARG A 434 12.25 -5.62 0.79
N GLU A 435 12.16 -6.70 0.00
CA GLU A 435 10.97 -7.57 -0.08
C GLU A 435 10.69 -8.28 1.24
#